data_AF-A0A4R5PEL3-F1
#
_entry.id   AF-A0A4R5PEL3-F1
#
_cell.length_a   1.000
_cell.length_b   1.000
_cell.length_c   1.000
_cell.angle_alpha   90.00
_cell.angle_beta   90.00
_cell.angle_gamma   90.00
#
_symmetry.space_group_name_H-M   'P 1'
#
loop_
_entity.id
_entity.type
_entity.pdbx_description
1 polymer ?
#
loop_
_entity_poly.entity_id
_entity_poly.type
_entity_poly.pdbx_seq_one_letter_code
_entity_poly.pdbx_strand_id
1 'polypeptide(L)'
;MTATKMPTRVSAFREQLDQLVTTQRELGSAQTLVSALADQRAAQVAALRAAGVPQWVIAQRLGITTGAVGHLSRRVREATR
;
A
#
# COMPACT_ATOMS: atom_id res chain seq x y z
N MET A 1 -12.64 -21.93 48.13
CA MET A 1 -13.27 -22.34 46.86
C MET A 1 -12.97 -21.27 45.83
N THR A 2 -11.94 -21.45 45.01
CA THR A 2 -11.59 -20.53 43.92
C THR A 2 -12.39 -20.93 42.68
N ALA A 3 -13.43 -20.17 42.36
CA ALA A 3 -14.18 -20.34 41.13
C ALA A 3 -13.31 -19.89 39.96
N THR A 4 -12.61 -20.83 39.33
CA THR A 4 -11.94 -20.63 38.04
C THR A 4 -13.04 -20.34 37.01
N LYS A 5 -13.32 -19.06 36.74
CA LYS A 5 -14.18 -18.64 35.63
C LYS A 5 -13.50 -19.07 34.33
N MET A 6 -13.87 -20.23 33.81
CA MET A 6 -13.49 -20.63 32.46
C MET A 6 -14.01 -19.57 31.48
N PRO A 7 -13.18 -19.03 30.57
CA PRO A 7 -13.66 -18.16 29.52
C PRO A 7 -14.69 -18.94 28.71
N THR A 8 -15.92 -18.45 28.70
CA THR A 8 -17.02 -19.06 27.94
C THR A 8 -16.70 -18.89 26.46
N ARG A 9 -16.98 -19.88 25.60
CA ARG A 9 -16.68 -19.82 24.15
C ARG A 9 -17.12 -18.50 23.47
N VAL A 10 -18.13 -17.83 24.01
CA VAL A 10 -18.63 -16.51 23.59
C VAL A 10 -17.61 -15.38 23.80
N SER A 11 -16.82 -15.39 24.89
CA SER A 11 -15.79 -14.37 25.14
C SER A 11 -14.61 -14.50 24.17
N ALA A 12 -14.15 -15.73 23.92
CA ALA A 12 -13.08 -16.00 22.96
C ALA A 12 -13.49 -15.62 21.52
N PHE A 13 -14.74 -15.93 21.12
CA PHE A 13 -15.26 -15.54 19.82
C PHE A 13 -15.34 -14.01 19.65
N ARG A 14 -15.74 -13.29 20.72
CA ARG A 14 -15.80 -11.83 20.71
C ARG A 14 -14.40 -11.20 20.56
N GLU A 15 -13.41 -11.71 21.31
CA GLU A 15 -12.02 -11.27 21.17
C GLU A 15 -11.47 -11.49 19.75
N GLN A 16 -11.82 -12.62 19.12
CA GLN A 16 -11.45 -12.88 17.72
C GLN A 16 -12.09 -11.90 16.74
N LEU A 17 -13.35 -11.51 16.95
CA LEU A 17 -14.01 -10.49 16.14
C LEU A 17 -13.35 -9.12 16.30
N ASP A 18 -13.01 -8.73 17.53
CA ASP A 18 -12.33 -7.46 17.80
C ASP A 18 -10.93 -7.42 17.15
N GLN A 19 -10.20 -8.55 17.18
CA GLN A 19 -8.93 -8.71 16.46
C GLN A 19 -9.09 -8.62 14.94
N LEU A 20 -10.13 -9.24 14.37
CA LEU A 20 -10.41 -9.17 12.94
C LEU A 20 -10.72 -7.74 12.49
N VAL A 21 -11.55 -7.01 13.26
CA VAL A 21 -11.88 -5.60 12.98
C VAL A 21 -10.63 -4.73 13.04
N THR A 22 -9.76 -4.97 14.02
CA THR A 22 -8.49 -4.24 14.16
C THR A 22 -7.57 -4.50 12.96
N THR A 23 -7.41 -5.78 12.59
CA THR A 23 -6.59 -6.19 11.43
C THR A 23 -7.12 -5.58 10.13
N GLN A 24 -8.44 -5.52 9.96
CA GLN A 24 -9.07 -4.90 8.79
C GLN A 24 -8.77 -3.41 8.70
N ARG A 25 -8.78 -2.68 9.82
CA ARG A 25 -8.41 -1.25 9.85
C ARG A 25 -6.93 -1.02 9.53
N GLU A 26 -6.07 -1.86 10.07
CA GLU A 26 -4.62 -1.81 9.79
C GLU A 26 -4.36 -2.08 8.31
N LEU A 27 -5.04 -3.08 7.72
CA LEU A 27 -4.97 -3.36 6.30
C LEU A 27 -5.44 -2.18 5.45
N GLY A 28 -6.55 -1.53 5.83
CA GLY A 28 -7.04 -0.33 5.15
C GLY A 28 -6.04 0.83 5.20
N SER A 29 -5.37 1.00 6.35
CA SER A 29 -4.31 1.99 6.52
C SER A 29 -3.09 1.67 5.65
N ALA A 30 -2.66 0.41 5.64
CA ALA A 30 -1.55 -0.06 4.81
C ALA A 30 -1.84 0.11 3.31
N GLN A 31 -3.06 -0.20 2.85
CA GLN A 31 -3.49 0.01 1.47
C GLN A 31 -3.44 1.49 1.07
N THR A 32 -3.83 2.39 1.97
CA THR A 32 -3.75 3.83 1.75
C THR A 32 -2.30 4.28 1.60
N LEU A 33 -1.40 3.82 2.49
CA LEU A 33 0.03 4.13 2.43
C LEU A 33 0.70 3.60 1.16
N VAL A 34 0.38 2.37 0.75
CA VAL A 34 0.89 1.77 -0.50
C VAL A 34 0.41 2.57 -1.71
N SER A 35 -0.84 3.02 -1.72
CA SER A 35 -1.39 3.85 -2.79
C SER A 35 -0.68 5.20 -2.86
N ALA A 36 -0.51 5.88 -1.72
CA ALA A 36 0.21 7.16 -1.66
C ALA A 36 1.67 7.03 -2.12
N LEU A 37 2.37 5.94 -1.74
CA LEU A 37 3.73 5.68 -2.20
C LEU A 37 3.78 5.45 -3.72
N ALA A 38 2.80 4.71 -4.27
CA ALA A 38 2.72 4.50 -5.71
C ALA A 38 2.50 5.83 -6.46
N ASP A 39 1.67 6.72 -5.94
CA ASP A 39 1.41 8.04 -6.53
C ASP A 39 2.65 8.95 -6.45
N GLN A 40 3.34 8.95 -5.31
CA GLN A 40 4.62 9.65 -5.16
C GLN A 40 5.66 9.15 -6.19
N ARG A 41 5.78 7.83 -6.37
CA ARG A 41 6.67 7.24 -7.38
C ARG A 41 6.24 7.61 -8.80
N ALA A 42 4.94 7.64 -9.08
CA ALA A 42 4.41 8.04 -10.36
C ALA A 42 4.73 9.51 -10.68
N ALA A 43 4.60 10.40 -9.69
CA ALA A 43 4.99 11.80 -9.82
C ALA A 43 6.50 11.98 -10.07
N GLN A 44 7.37 11.22 -9.36
CA GLN A 44 8.81 11.23 -9.62
C GLN A 44 9.15 10.80 -11.06
N VAL A 45 8.51 9.74 -11.56
CA VAL A 45 8.69 9.29 -12.94
C VAL A 45 8.23 10.37 -13.93
N ALA A 46 7.08 11.01 -13.68
CA ALA A 46 6.56 12.08 -14.53
C ALA A 46 7.51 13.28 -14.59
N ALA A 47 8.03 13.73 -13.43
CA ALA A 47 8.99 14.83 -13.35
C ALA A 47 10.29 14.52 -14.12
N LEU A 48 10.84 13.32 -13.95
CA LEU A 48 12.05 12.90 -14.68
C LEU A 48 11.80 12.80 -16.19
N ARG A 49 10.63 12.32 -16.61
CA ARG A 49 10.26 12.32 -18.04
C ARG A 49 10.11 13.72 -18.61
N ALA A 50 9.49 14.63 -17.87
CA ALA A 50 9.37 16.03 -18.27
C ALA A 50 10.76 16.70 -18.41
N ALA A 51 11.73 16.28 -17.60
CA ALA A 51 13.13 16.68 -17.72
C ALA A 51 13.91 15.97 -18.85
N GLY A 52 13.25 15.16 -19.68
CA GLY A 52 13.87 14.46 -20.82
C GLY A 52 14.74 13.26 -20.44
N VAL A 53 14.66 12.76 -19.20
CA VAL A 53 15.48 11.65 -18.74
C VAL A 53 15.03 10.34 -19.43
N PRO A 54 15.95 9.57 -20.06
CA PRO A 54 15.61 8.31 -20.69
C PRO A 54 15.05 7.28 -19.70
N GLN A 55 14.10 6.46 -20.15
CA GLN A 55 13.39 5.50 -19.30
C GLN A 55 14.31 4.52 -18.54
N TRP A 56 15.40 4.07 -19.14
CA TRP A 56 16.37 3.18 -18.49
C TRP A 56 17.15 3.88 -17.38
N VAL A 57 17.45 5.18 -17.53
CA VAL A 57 18.10 6.00 -16.48
C VAL A 57 17.14 6.23 -15.32
N ILE A 58 15.85 6.48 -15.60
CA ILE A 58 14.82 6.60 -14.56
C ILE A 58 14.73 5.30 -13.76
N ALA A 59 14.69 4.17 -14.43
CA ALA A 59 14.65 2.84 -13.82
C ALA A 59 15.85 2.64 -12.86
N GLN A 60 17.06 2.95 -13.34
CA GLN A 60 18.28 2.86 -12.54
C GLN A 60 18.26 3.81 -11.32
N ARG A 61 17.89 5.09 -11.51
CA ARG A 61 17.84 6.09 -10.44
C ARG A 61 16.84 5.75 -9.33
N LEU A 62 15.71 5.16 -9.71
CA LEU A 62 14.64 4.80 -8.78
C LEU A 62 14.78 3.37 -8.23
N GLY A 63 15.75 2.60 -8.71
CA GLY A 63 15.94 1.21 -8.30
C GLY A 63 14.78 0.29 -8.69
N ILE A 64 14.18 0.52 -9.85
CA ILE A 64 13.02 -0.24 -10.36
C ILE A 64 13.26 -0.76 -11.78
N THR A 65 12.38 -1.64 -12.25
CA THR A 65 12.44 -2.12 -13.63
C THR A 65 11.94 -1.08 -14.63
N THR A 66 12.39 -1.15 -15.89
CA THR A 66 11.86 -0.31 -16.97
C THR A 66 10.37 -0.52 -17.20
N GLY A 67 9.86 -1.74 -16.99
CA GLY A 67 8.43 -2.05 -17.01
C GLY A 67 7.65 -1.29 -15.94
N ALA A 68 8.19 -1.21 -14.72
CA ALA A 68 7.59 -0.44 -13.63
C ALA A 68 7.53 1.07 -13.94
N VAL A 69 8.55 1.63 -14.59
CA VAL A 69 8.52 3.02 -15.08
C VAL A 69 7.37 3.22 -16.08
N GLY A 70 7.18 2.27 -17.00
CA GLY A 70 6.08 2.30 -17.97
C GLY A 70 4.70 2.25 -17.29
N HIS A 71 4.53 1.38 -16.30
CA HIS A 71 3.31 1.27 -15.50
C HIS A 71 3.00 2.57 -14.76
N LEU A 72 3.98 3.13 -14.02
CA LEU A 72 3.83 4.39 -13.30
C LEU A 72 3.49 5.56 -14.23
N SER A 73 4.09 5.60 -15.43
CA SER A 73 3.78 6.62 -16.43
C SER A 73 2.37 6.49 -17.01
N ARG A 74 1.81 5.27 -17.07
CA ARG A 74 0.42 5.06 -17.48
C ARG A 74 -0.53 5.55 -16.39
N ARG A 75 -0.25 5.19 -15.13
CA ARG A 75 -1.03 5.59 -13.96
C ARG A 75 -1.18 7.12 -13.85
N VAL A 76 -0.11 7.89 -14.08
CA VAL A 76 -0.20 9.36 -14.13
C VAL A 76 -1.16 9.84 -15.23
N ARG A 77 -1.10 9.27 -16.43
CA ARG A 77 -1.96 9.66 -17.54
C ARG A 77 -3.43 9.34 -17.30
N GLU A 78 -3.71 8.24 -16.60
CA GLU A 78 -5.06 7.85 -16.21
C GLU A 78 -5.62 8.75 -15.10
N ALA A 79 -4.77 9.21 -14.17
CA ALA A 79 -5.18 10.13 -13.11
C ALA A 79 -5.45 11.56 -13.61
N THR A 80 -4.92 11.95 -14.77
CA THR A 80 -5.10 13.29 -15.37
C THR A 80 -6.16 13.34 -16.47
N ARG A 81 -6.90 12.25 -16.70
CA ARG A 81 -8.03 12.18 -17.63
C ARG A 81 -9.34 12.34 -16.89
#